data_AF-A0A973CR96-F1
#
_entry.id   AF-A0A973CR96-F1
#
_cell.length_a   1.000
_cell.length_b   1.000
_cell.length_c   1.000
_cell.angle_alpha   90.00
_cell.angle_beta   90.00
_cell.angle_gamma   90.00
#
_symmetry.space_group_name_H-M   'P 1'
#
loop_
_entity.id
_entity.type
_entity.pdbx_description
1 polymer ?
#
loop_
_entity_poly.entity_id
_entity_poly.type
_entity_poly.pdbx_seq_one_letter_code
_entity_poly.pdbx_strand_id
1 'polypeptide(L)'
;ITLAAVSTVMGMAFKLYDPDNLIGDDKSPGITCALIPSDADGITLGRRHDPMGAPFYNCPINGEDVIISVDDIIGGADLAGQGWRMLMECLSAGRAISLPATGTGCSKLVSRTIGNYATVRRQFGISIGRFEGIDEAMAEIGGYTYMLDAARKYTCGAVDAGEKPSVVSAIAKYNFTEIARTIVNHGMDIMGGAAISRGPKNLLANQYASLPISITVEGANILTRTMIIFGQGMIRCHPFAQDEVNALENNDQKAFDKAFFGHIGFVVRNSFRAVVLSVTRGVLGGYSVSGPTAKYYRKITWASSIFAVLTDICMGAYGGGLKRKEKLTGRLADVVSGLYLATAILRRYEAEGRQKEALSFVLWGLEKNMHDVQIAIEGILKNIDIPVLGAILGGPVHWLVRTNAIATGPSDRLGSTITRALMTPGKFRDDLTEHCFMPETETDALHVLEEAFVLVKESEGIEKELKAAVASGKIPKGRMAAMIKSARKENIIPAERLDIIEKAMVLAVEAIQVDAYDIDDFNSNLLPKPL
;
A
#
# COMPACT_ATOMS: atom_id res chain seq x y z
N ILE A 1 22.52 7.30 4.76
CA ILE A 1 22.38 6.09 5.59
C ILE A 1 21.58 6.47 6.83
N THR A 2 20.54 5.69 7.16
CA THR A 2 19.65 6.00 8.29
C THR A 2 20.42 5.82 9.59
N LEU A 3 20.27 6.75 10.55
CA LEU A 3 20.88 6.75 11.89
C LEU A 3 22.41 6.90 11.96
N ALA A 4 23.13 7.06 10.85
CA ALA A 4 24.59 6.95 10.88
C ALA A 4 25.31 7.98 11.79
N ALA A 5 24.81 9.20 11.94
CA ALA A 5 25.47 10.18 12.83
C ALA A 5 25.28 9.87 14.34
N VAL A 6 24.44 8.90 14.69
CA VAL A 6 24.17 8.46 16.07
C VAL A 6 24.34 6.96 16.26
N SER A 7 24.85 6.24 15.26
CA SER A 7 25.09 4.79 15.36
C SER A 7 26.34 4.51 16.18
N THR A 8 26.36 3.41 16.91
CA THR A 8 27.57 2.87 17.56
C THR A 8 28.30 1.84 16.69
N VAL A 9 27.58 1.20 15.75
CA VAL A 9 28.09 0.23 14.79
C VAL A 9 27.47 0.48 13.41
N MET A 10 28.24 0.22 12.35
CA MET A 10 27.83 0.44 10.97
C MET A 10 28.01 -0.84 10.15
N GLY A 11 26.96 -1.25 9.44
CA GLY A 11 27.08 -2.25 8.39
C GLY A 11 27.60 -1.60 7.11
N MET A 12 28.73 -2.06 6.59
CA MET A 12 29.35 -1.55 5.37
C MET A 12 29.43 -2.63 4.30
N ALA A 13 29.03 -2.30 3.07
CA ALA A 13 29.26 -3.15 1.91
C ALA A 13 30.33 -2.50 1.03
N PHE A 14 31.38 -3.24 0.70
CA PHE A 14 32.51 -2.76 -0.09
C PHE A 14 32.98 -3.82 -1.07
N LYS A 15 33.66 -3.40 -2.14
CA LYS A 15 34.32 -4.33 -3.06
C LYS A 15 35.67 -4.71 -2.47
N LEU A 16 35.85 -5.99 -2.15
CA LEU A 16 37.07 -6.52 -1.58
C LEU A 16 38.08 -6.82 -2.70
N TYR A 17 39.33 -6.48 -2.44
CA TYR A 17 40.49 -6.83 -3.25
C TYR A 17 41.51 -7.51 -2.35
N ASP A 18 42.05 -8.65 -2.79
CA ASP A 18 43.03 -9.45 -2.06
C ASP A 18 44.28 -9.64 -2.93
N PRO A 19 45.12 -8.59 -3.11
CA PRO A 19 46.24 -8.63 -4.05
C PRO A 19 47.32 -9.66 -3.67
N ASP A 20 47.41 -9.97 -2.38
CA ASP A 20 48.43 -10.83 -1.78
C ASP A 20 47.91 -12.25 -1.45
N ASN A 21 46.65 -12.56 -1.82
CA ASN A 21 46.00 -13.86 -1.60
C ASN A 21 45.99 -14.27 -0.11
N LEU A 22 45.65 -13.34 0.78
CA LEU A 22 45.62 -13.56 2.23
C LEU A 22 44.39 -14.35 2.69
N ILE A 23 43.28 -14.25 1.95
CA ILE A 23 41.99 -14.89 2.28
C ILE A 23 41.71 -16.07 1.36
N GLY A 24 42.13 -16.00 0.09
CA GLY A 24 41.96 -17.08 -0.88
C GLY A 24 42.69 -16.86 -2.20
N ASP A 25 42.42 -17.72 -3.18
CA ASP A 25 43.12 -17.69 -4.48
C ASP A 25 42.57 -16.63 -5.47
N ASP A 26 41.42 -16.02 -5.16
CA ASP A 26 40.80 -14.97 -5.98
C ASP A 26 41.20 -13.59 -5.48
N LYS A 27 41.91 -12.83 -6.33
CA LYS A 27 42.35 -11.46 -6.04
C LYS A 27 41.21 -10.44 -5.99
N SER A 28 40.01 -10.79 -6.45
CA SER A 28 38.84 -9.92 -6.41
C SER A 28 37.59 -10.72 -5.99
N PRO A 29 37.51 -11.17 -4.73
CA PRO A 29 36.44 -12.06 -4.24
C PRO A 29 35.03 -11.50 -4.48
N GLY A 30 34.89 -10.16 -4.51
CA GLY A 30 33.65 -9.48 -4.86
C GLY A 30 33.16 -8.54 -3.76
N ILE A 31 31.84 -8.32 -3.72
CA ILE A 31 31.23 -7.47 -2.69
C ILE A 31 31.24 -8.22 -1.36
N THR A 32 31.74 -7.58 -0.31
CA THR A 32 31.83 -8.11 1.05
C THR A 32 31.09 -7.18 2.00
N CYS A 33 30.51 -7.73 3.07
CA CYS A 33 29.86 -6.96 4.12
C CYS A 33 30.64 -7.10 5.43
N ALA A 34 30.84 -5.99 6.14
CA ALA A 34 31.47 -5.96 7.46
C ALA A 34 30.66 -5.13 8.45
N LEU A 35 30.85 -5.39 9.74
CA LEU A 35 30.36 -4.56 10.84
C LEU A 35 31.54 -3.76 11.41
N ILE A 36 31.45 -2.44 11.33
CA ILE A 36 32.55 -1.54 11.68
C ILE A 36 32.09 -0.66 12.86
N PRO A 37 32.89 -0.52 13.94
CA PRO A 37 32.63 0.47 14.98
C PRO A 37 32.53 1.87 14.39
N SER A 38 31.53 2.66 14.80
CA SER A 38 31.34 4.01 14.28
C SER A 38 32.47 4.98 14.65
N ASP A 39 33.23 4.65 15.70
CA ASP A 39 34.36 5.40 16.24
C ASP A 39 35.72 4.86 15.77
N ALA A 40 35.74 3.91 14.83
CA ALA A 40 36.99 3.43 14.26
C ALA A 40 37.79 4.58 13.62
N ASP A 41 39.10 4.56 13.82
CA ASP A 41 40.01 5.56 13.28
C ASP A 41 39.83 5.70 11.76
N GLY A 42 39.78 6.95 11.28
CA GLY A 42 39.55 7.27 9.87
C GLY A 42 38.08 7.47 9.48
N ILE A 43 37.12 7.16 10.36
CA ILE A 43 35.68 7.38 10.10
C ILE A 43 35.26 8.80 10.51
N THR A 44 34.51 9.48 9.64
CA THR A 44 33.91 10.80 9.91
C THR A 44 32.39 10.76 9.82
N LEU A 45 31.74 11.11 10.93
CA LEU A 45 30.28 11.20 11.11
C LEU A 45 29.86 12.60 11.59
N GLY A 46 28.57 12.80 11.86
CA GLY A 46 28.05 14.03 12.50
C GLY A 46 27.25 14.97 11.57
N ARG A 47 27.14 14.65 10.28
CA ARG A 47 26.31 15.41 9.33
C ARG A 47 24.94 14.77 9.14
N ARG A 48 23.93 15.56 8.79
CA ARG A 48 22.55 15.11 8.50
C ARG A 48 22.02 15.78 7.23
N HIS A 49 21.33 15.01 6.40
CA HIS A 49 20.54 15.49 5.25
C HIS A 49 19.15 15.93 5.71
N ASP A 50 18.51 16.83 4.96
CA ASP A 50 17.12 17.26 5.19
C ASP A 50 16.17 16.64 4.14
N PRO A 51 15.57 15.47 4.42
CA PRO A 51 14.61 14.82 3.53
C PRO A 51 13.23 15.47 3.65
N MET A 52 13.07 16.66 3.07
CA MET A 52 11.80 17.39 3.02
C MET A 52 11.23 17.76 4.39
N GLY A 53 12.10 18.05 5.36
CA GLY A 53 11.74 18.31 6.74
C GLY A 53 11.41 17.06 7.54
N ALA A 54 11.05 15.94 6.90
CA ALA A 54 10.57 14.76 7.60
C ALA A 54 11.54 14.30 8.71
N PRO A 55 11.05 13.69 9.80
CA PRO A 55 11.86 13.15 10.89
C PRO A 55 12.61 11.86 10.50
N PHE A 56 13.09 11.80 9.25
CA PHE A 56 13.89 10.73 8.72
C PHE A 56 15.38 11.08 8.92
N TYR A 57 16.02 10.41 9.88
CA TYR A 57 17.38 10.69 10.29
C TYR A 57 18.41 10.13 9.30
N ASN A 58 18.63 10.86 8.19
CA ASN A 58 19.49 10.44 7.09
C ASN A 58 20.85 11.15 7.14
N CYS A 59 21.95 10.39 7.10
CA CYS A 59 23.30 10.91 7.29
C CYS A 59 24.28 10.39 6.22
N PRO A 60 25.25 11.20 5.77
CA PRO A 60 26.40 10.68 5.03
C PRO A 60 27.38 9.98 5.98
N ILE A 61 28.22 9.11 5.42
CA ILE A 61 29.35 8.46 6.09
C ILE A 61 30.57 8.69 5.20
N ASN A 62 31.69 9.12 5.78
CA ASN A 62 32.97 9.16 5.10
C ASN A 62 33.98 8.32 5.90
N GLY A 63 34.90 7.67 5.21
CA GLY A 63 36.01 6.94 5.81
C GLY A 63 37.24 7.02 4.92
N GLU A 64 38.40 7.23 5.53
CA GLU A 64 39.72 7.25 4.89
C GLU A 64 40.68 6.42 5.73
N ASP A 65 41.44 5.51 5.11
CA ASP A 65 42.42 4.63 5.76
C ASP A 65 41.89 3.90 7.01
N VAL A 66 40.61 3.48 6.96
CA VAL A 66 39.95 2.75 8.06
C VAL A 66 40.47 1.31 8.11
N ILE A 67 41.12 0.96 9.23
CA ILE A 67 41.64 -0.39 9.47
C ILE A 67 40.57 -1.20 10.20
N ILE A 68 40.21 -2.36 9.64
CA ILE A 68 39.28 -3.33 10.24
C ILE A 68 39.91 -4.73 10.25
N SER A 69 39.44 -5.59 11.15
CA SER A 69 39.84 -7.00 11.21
C SER A 69 39.12 -7.82 10.14
N VAL A 70 39.72 -8.94 9.73
CA VAL A 70 39.04 -9.97 8.93
C VAL A 70 37.82 -10.53 9.68
N ASP A 71 37.88 -10.54 11.01
CA ASP A 71 36.77 -10.97 11.88
C ASP A 71 35.56 -10.01 11.83
N ASP A 72 35.76 -8.77 11.36
CA ASP A 72 34.68 -7.80 11.20
C ASP A 72 33.83 -8.12 9.96
N ILE A 73 34.31 -8.97 9.05
CA ILE A 73 33.53 -9.48 7.93
C ILE A 73 32.36 -10.32 8.48
N ILE A 74 31.15 -10.05 8.00
CA ILE A 74 29.96 -10.79 8.41
C ILE A 74 30.08 -12.25 7.97
N GLY A 75 30.26 -13.14 8.95
CA GLY A 75 30.53 -14.57 8.73
C GLY A 75 31.98 -14.90 8.38
N GLY A 76 32.91 -13.97 8.63
CA GLY A 76 34.35 -14.16 8.53
C GLY A 76 34.87 -14.28 7.09
N ALA A 77 36.14 -14.67 6.99
CA ALA A 77 36.86 -14.90 5.74
C ALA A 77 36.09 -15.79 4.75
N ASP A 78 35.44 -16.85 5.25
CA ASP A 78 34.68 -17.82 4.45
C ASP A 78 33.53 -17.20 3.64
N LEU A 79 32.99 -16.07 4.11
CA LEU A 79 31.92 -15.33 3.43
C LEU A 79 32.40 -14.05 2.73
N ALA A 80 33.70 -13.84 2.61
CA ALA A 80 34.26 -12.82 1.73
C ALA A 80 33.74 -13.01 0.29
N GLY A 81 33.35 -11.92 -0.37
CA GLY A 81 32.74 -11.94 -1.71
C GLY A 81 31.25 -12.34 -1.77
N GLN A 82 30.66 -12.82 -0.67
CA GLN A 82 29.24 -13.21 -0.60
C GLN A 82 28.30 -12.08 -0.19
N GLY A 83 28.79 -10.85 -0.04
CA GLY A 83 28.03 -9.69 0.43
C GLY A 83 26.84 -9.34 -0.47
N TRP A 84 26.94 -9.53 -1.79
CA TRP A 84 25.79 -9.31 -2.68
C TRP A 84 24.63 -10.26 -2.38
N ARG A 85 24.92 -11.55 -2.12
CA ARG A 85 23.92 -12.54 -1.72
C ARG A 85 23.25 -12.12 -0.40
N MET A 86 24.05 -11.76 0.60
CA MET A 86 23.57 -11.30 1.91
C MET A 86 22.64 -10.09 1.79
N LEU A 87 23.04 -9.08 1.02
CA LEU A 87 22.24 -7.88 0.80
C LEU A 87 20.90 -8.21 0.15
N MET A 88 20.89 -9.09 -0.86
CA MET A 88 19.64 -9.50 -1.51
C MET A 88 18.72 -10.29 -0.56
N GLU A 89 19.28 -11.15 0.30
CA GLU A 89 18.50 -11.88 1.30
C GLU A 89 17.90 -10.94 2.37
N CYS A 90 18.71 -10.09 2.99
CA CYS A 90 18.27 -9.17 4.05
C CYS A 90 17.23 -8.16 3.53
N LEU A 91 17.45 -7.64 2.32
CA LEU A 91 16.56 -6.68 1.69
C LEU A 91 15.19 -7.28 1.36
N SER A 92 15.12 -8.58 1.09
CA SER A 92 13.84 -9.26 0.84
C SER A 92 12.94 -9.30 2.10
N ALA A 93 13.51 -9.54 3.28
CA ALA A 93 12.78 -9.54 4.54
C ALA A 93 12.38 -8.12 4.95
N GLY A 94 13.32 -7.15 4.89
CA GLY A 94 13.04 -5.75 5.25
C GLY A 94 11.90 -5.14 4.45
N ARG A 95 11.90 -5.35 3.12
CA ARG A 95 10.85 -4.88 2.19
C ARG A 95 9.48 -5.48 2.46
N ALA A 96 9.42 -6.68 3.04
CA ALA A 96 8.16 -7.35 3.37
C ALA A 96 7.49 -6.75 4.61
N ILE A 97 8.25 -6.05 5.45
CA ILE A 97 7.81 -5.62 6.79
C ILE A 97 7.71 -4.10 6.89
N SER A 98 8.83 -3.38 6.77
CA SER A 98 8.94 -1.99 7.24
C SER A 98 8.08 -1.00 6.44
N LEU A 99 8.31 -0.92 5.13
CA LEU A 99 7.55 -0.02 4.25
C LEU A 99 6.08 -0.45 4.10
N PRO A 100 5.75 -1.75 3.96
CA PRO A 100 4.35 -2.20 4.01
C PRO A 100 3.63 -1.86 5.32
N ALA A 101 4.30 -2.01 6.47
CA ALA A 101 3.74 -1.61 7.76
C ALA A 101 3.51 -0.09 7.82
N THR A 102 4.47 0.70 7.35
CA THR A 102 4.36 2.17 7.28
C THR A 102 3.18 2.58 6.39
N GLY A 103 3.08 2.01 5.18
CA GLY A 103 1.97 2.29 4.26
C GLY A 103 0.62 1.91 4.87
N THR A 104 0.53 0.75 5.52
CA THR A 104 -0.70 0.30 6.19
C THR A 104 -1.08 1.21 7.36
N GLY A 105 -0.12 1.56 8.22
CA GLY A 105 -0.34 2.44 9.38
C GLY A 105 -0.81 3.83 8.96
N CYS A 106 -0.19 4.39 7.92
CA CYS A 106 -0.63 5.65 7.32
C CYS A 106 -2.07 5.55 6.81
N SER A 107 -2.40 4.51 6.05
CA SER A 107 -3.75 4.29 5.52
C SER A 107 -4.82 4.16 6.59
N LYS A 108 -4.52 3.45 7.68
CA LYS A 108 -5.41 3.33 8.85
C LYS A 108 -5.65 4.69 9.52
N LEU A 109 -4.59 5.47 9.76
CA LEU A 109 -4.71 6.79 10.37
C LEU A 109 -5.50 7.75 9.47
N VAL A 110 -5.24 7.78 8.16
CA VAL A 110 -6.04 8.58 7.21
C VAL A 110 -7.50 8.14 7.21
N SER A 111 -7.78 6.84 7.20
CA SER A 111 -9.16 6.33 7.26
C SER A 111 -9.90 6.80 8.51
N ARG A 112 -9.23 6.78 9.67
CA ARG A 112 -9.78 7.25 10.95
C ARG A 112 -10.07 8.76 10.89
N THR A 113 -9.06 9.54 10.52
CA THR A 113 -9.12 11.00 10.45
C THR A 113 -10.20 11.48 9.49
N ILE A 114 -10.24 10.91 8.28
CA ILE A 114 -11.18 11.34 7.24
C ILE A 114 -12.61 10.89 7.53
N GLY A 115 -12.82 9.69 8.08
CA GLY A 115 -14.14 9.27 8.55
C GLY A 115 -14.76 10.26 9.55
N ASN A 116 -13.93 10.76 10.47
CA ASN A 116 -14.34 11.75 11.46
C ASN A 116 -14.55 13.11 10.85
N TYR A 117 -13.53 13.62 10.15
CA TYR A 117 -13.55 14.96 9.58
C TYR A 117 -14.71 15.13 8.61
N ALA A 118 -14.99 14.13 7.77
CA ALA A 118 -16.12 14.17 6.84
C ALA A 118 -17.48 14.22 7.54
N THR A 119 -17.59 13.63 8.73
CA THR A 119 -18.79 13.67 9.57
C THR A 119 -18.94 15.01 10.29
N VAL A 120 -17.85 15.53 10.86
CA VAL A 120 -17.83 16.74 11.69
C VAL A 120 -17.93 18.01 10.85
N ARG A 121 -17.17 18.09 9.75
CA ARG A 121 -17.14 19.28 8.88
C ARG A 121 -18.46 19.44 8.13
N ARG A 122 -19.05 20.63 8.21
CA ARG A 122 -20.27 21.00 7.47
C ARG A 122 -20.02 22.06 6.41
N GLN A 123 -20.59 21.85 5.23
CA GLN A 123 -20.71 22.85 4.15
C GLN A 123 -22.10 22.74 3.53
N PHE A 124 -22.62 23.87 3.04
CA PHE A 124 -23.98 23.95 2.48
C PHE A 124 -25.07 23.34 3.38
N GLY A 125 -24.90 23.45 4.70
CA GLY A 125 -25.88 23.01 5.70
C GLY A 125 -25.87 21.51 6.04
N ILE A 126 -24.96 20.71 5.46
CA ILE A 126 -24.84 19.27 5.73
C ILE A 126 -23.38 18.86 5.99
N SER A 127 -23.18 17.68 6.57
CA SER A 127 -21.84 17.07 6.70
C SER A 127 -21.25 16.80 5.31
N ILE A 128 -19.96 17.07 5.13
CA ILE A 128 -19.32 16.95 3.82
C ILE A 128 -19.28 15.50 3.30
N GLY A 129 -19.26 14.50 4.19
CA GLY A 129 -19.33 13.09 3.79
C GLY A 129 -20.65 12.66 3.17
N ARG A 130 -21.62 13.58 3.01
CA ARG A 130 -22.85 13.36 2.24
C ARG A 130 -22.75 13.78 0.76
N PHE A 131 -21.64 14.39 0.35
CA PHE A 131 -21.41 14.76 -1.05
C PHE A 131 -20.78 13.60 -1.82
N GLU A 132 -21.28 13.30 -3.01
CA GLU A 132 -20.79 12.18 -3.85
C GLU A 132 -19.30 12.29 -4.21
N GLY A 133 -18.79 13.52 -4.43
CA GLY A 133 -17.36 13.71 -4.69
C GLY A 133 -16.46 13.39 -3.48
N ILE A 134 -16.98 13.52 -2.25
CA ILE A 134 -16.28 13.07 -1.04
C ILE A 134 -16.44 11.55 -0.88
N ASP A 135 -17.61 11.01 -1.20
CA ASP A 135 -17.92 9.58 -1.17
C ASP A 135 -16.96 8.76 -2.04
N GLU A 136 -16.68 9.21 -3.26
CA GLU A 136 -15.75 8.55 -4.19
C GLU A 136 -14.35 8.39 -3.59
N ALA A 137 -13.78 9.49 -3.09
CA ALA A 137 -12.45 9.49 -2.46
C ALA A 137 -12.43 8.65 -1.16
N MET A 138 -13.48 8.74 -0.33
CA MET A 138 -13.58 7.95 0.91
C MET A 138 -13.75 6.45 0.66
N ALA A 139 -14.44 6.07 -0.41
CA ALA A 139 -14.56 4.68 -0.83
C ALA A 139 -13.19 4.07 -1.16
N GLU A 140 -12.34 4.81 -1.89
CA GLU A 140 -10.97 4.39 -2.16
C GLU A 140 -10.16 4.27 -0.87
N ILE A 141 -10.22 5.26 0.02
CA ILE A 141 -9.51 5.24 1.31
C ILE A 141 -9.84 3.98 2.11
N GLY A 142 -11.14 3.70 2.30
CA GLY A 142 -11.57 2.55 3.10
C GLY A 142 -11.23 1.22 2.44
N GLY A 143 -11.56 1.07 1.17
CA GLY A 143 -11.34 -0.17 0.42
C GLY A 143 -9.86 -0.54 0.31
N TYR A 144 -9.01 0.45 0.04
CA TYR A 144 -7.57 0.25 0.03
C TYR A 144 -6.99 -0.04 1.41
N THR A 145 -7.47 0.59 2.47
CA THR A 145 -6.99 0.33 3.83
C THR A 145 -7.22 -1.12 4.24
N TYR A 146 -8.41 -1.66 3.97
CA TYR A 146 -8.69 -3.09 4.22
C TYR A 146 -7.75 -3.99 3.42
N MET A 147 -7.55 -3.66 2.13
CA MET A 147 -6.68 -4.43 1.24
C MET A 147 -5.22 -4.43 1.69
N LEU A 148 -4.66 -3.28 2.06
CA LEU A 148 -3.28 -3.18 2.53
C LEU A 148 -3.09 -3.98 3.81
N ASP A 149 -4.00 -3.86 4.78
CA ASP A 149 -3.87 -4.62 6.02
C ASP A 149 -4.06 -6.14 5.81
N ALA A 150 -4.92 -6.55 4.87
CA ALA A 150 -5.03 -7.96 4.46
C ALA A 150 -3.72 -8.48 3.85
N ALA A 151 -3.14 -7.74 2.90
CA ALA A 151 -1.88 -8.09 2.28
C ALA A 151 -0.71 -8.04 3.27
N ARG A 152 -0.73 -7.14 4.26
CA ARG A 152 0.28 -7.04 5.32
C ARG A 152 0.27 -8.31 6.15
N LYS A 153 -0.90 -8.70 6.69
CA LYS A 153 -1.06 -9.91 7.51
C LYS A 153 -0.65 -11.15 6.72
N TYR A 154 -1.06 -11.24 5.45
CA TYR A 154 -0.71 -12.37 4.59
C TYR A 154 0.81 -12.47 4.32
N THR A 155 1.45 -11.34 4.04
CA THR A 155 2.91 -11.29 3.78
C THR A 155 3.72 -11.56 5.04
N CYS A 156 3.36 -10.93 6.17
CA CYS A 156 4.05 -11.14 7.45
C CYS A 156 3.90 -12.60 7.92
N GLY A 157 2.72 -13.20 7.75
CA GLY A 157 2.52 -14.61 8.09
C GLY A 157 3.42 -15.57 7.32
N ALA A 158 3.81 -15.25 6.08
CA ALA A 158 4.81 -16.02 5.34
C ALA A 158 6.22 -15.86 5.96
N VAL A 159 6.59 -14.63 6.31
CA VAL A 159 7.88 -14.34 6.96
C VAL A 159 7.98 -15.02 8.33
N ASP A 160 6.91 -14.95 9.13
CA ASP A 160 6.83 -15.61 10.44
C ASP A 160 6.92 -17.15 10.32
N ALA A 161 6.48 -17.71 9.20
CA ALA A 161 6.62 -19.14 8.88
C ALA A 161 8.05 -19.52 8.40
N GLY A 162 8.98 -18.56 8.33
CA GLY A 162 10.35 -18.78 7.88
C GLY A 162 10.55 -18.72 6.36
N GLU A 163 9.50 -18.36 5.60
CA GLU A 163 9.62 -18.17 4.16
C GLU A 163 10.47 -16.92 3.83
N LYS A 164 11.14 -16.94 2.67
CA LYS A 164 11.92 -15.79 2.15
C LYS A 164 11.25 -15.21 0.89
N PRO A 165 10.12 -14.48 1.02
CA PRO A 165 9.24 -14.20 -0.10
C PRO A 165 9.73 -13.02 -0.96
N SER A 166 10.79 -13.21 -1.75
CA SER A 166 11.49 -12.12 -2.46
C SER A 166 10.61 -11.34 -3.45
N VAL A 167 9.82 -12.03 -4.28
CA VAL A 167 8.91 -11.39 -5.26
C VAL A 167 7.76 -10.68 -4.57
N VAL A 168 7.15 -11.36 -3.61
CA VAL A 168 6.03 -10.84 -2.82
C VAL A 168 6.45 -9.63 -1.99
N SER A 169 7.67 -9.59 -1.45
CA SER A 169 8.20 -8.42 -0.75
C SER A 169 8.27 -7.19 -1.67
N ALA A 170 8.62 -7.37 -2.94
CA ALA A 170 8.65 -6.30 -3.94
C ALA A 170 7.23 -5.85 -4.33
N ILE A 171 6.29 -6.79 -4.46
CA ILE A 171 4.85 -6.50 -4.65
C ILE A 171 4.34 -5.68 -3.47
N ALA A 172 4.61 -6.09 -2.24
CA ALA A 172 4.18 -5.39 -1.04
C ALA A 172 4.80 -3.98 -0.99
N LYS A 173 6.12 -3.85 -1.12
CA LYS A 173 6.80 -2.55 -1.09
C LYS A 173 6.20 -1.57 -2.11
N TYR A 174 6.10 -1.97 -3.36
CA TYR A 174 5.59 -1.11 -4.44
C TYR A 174 4.13 -0.72 -4.20
N ASN A 175 3.23 -1.70 -4.07
CA ASN A 175 1.80 -1.43 -4.02
C ASN A 175 1.43 -0.65 -2.75
N PHE A 176 2.01 -0.99 -1.60
CA PHE A 176 1.64 -0.35 -0.33
C PHE A 176 2.04 1.11 -0.28
N THR A 177 3.22 1.44 -0.80
CA THR A 177 3.70 2.84 -0.80
C THR A 177 2.99 3.69 -1.87
N GLU A 178 2.67 3.13 -3.04
CA GLU A 178 1.85 3.84 -4.04
C GLU A 178 0.41 4.05 -3.55
N ILE A 179 -0.23 3.03 -2.98
CA ILE A 179 -1.60 3.12 -2.47
C ILE A 179 -1.67 4.08 -1.28
N ALA A 180 -0.69 4.05 -0.37
CA ALA A 180 -0.61 5.01 0.72
C ALA A 180 -0.49 6.45 0.18
N ARG A 181 0.27 6.67 -0.91
CA ARG A 181 0.34 7.98 -1.57
C ARG A 181 -1.05 8.42 -2.07
N THR A 182 -1.79 7.54 -2.73
CA THR A 182 -3.16 7.81 -3.18
C THR A 182 -4.09 8.15 -2.01
N ILE A 183 -4.06 7.35 -0.95
CA ILE A 183 -4.90 7.55 0.25
C ILE A 183 -4.62 8.89 0.91
N VAL A 184 -3.34 9.24 1.11
CA VAL A 184 -2.98 10.51 1.73
C VAL A 184 -3.40 11.67 0.84
N ASN A 185 -3.23 11.59 -0.49
CA ASN A 185 -3.70 12.62 -1.41
C ASN A 185 -5.22 12.84 -1.30
N HIS A 186 -6.02 11.78 -1.25
CA HIS A 186 -7.46 11.89 -0.99
C HIS A 186 -7.75 12.52 0.38
N GLY A 187 -6.98 12.16 1.41
CA GLY A 187 -7.10 12.79 2.72
C GLY A 187 -6.82 14.29 2.69
N MET A 188 -5.79 14.72 1.96
CA MET A 188 -5.46 16.13 1.76
C MET A 188 -6.61 16.88 1.07
N ASP A 189 -7.17 16.30 0.00
CA ASP A 189 -8.29 16.91 -0.75
C ASP A 189 -9.56 17.06 0.12
N ILE A 190 -9.90 16.02 0.91
CA ILE A 190 -11.09 16.04 1.76
C ILE A 190 -10.94 17.03 2.92
N MET A 191 -9.75 17.13 3.53
CA MET A 191 -9.50 18.09 4.61
C MET A 191 -9.31 19.52 4.09
N GLY A 192 -8.87 19.69 2.85
CA GLY A 192 -8.69 20.98 2.19
C GLY A 192 -7.71 21.90 2.91
N GLY A 193 -8.12 23.13 3.20
CA GLY A 193 -7.29 24.12 3.89
C GLY A 193 -6.71 23.65 5.23
N ALA A 194 -7.43 22.76 5.93
CA ALA A 194 -6.95 22.17 7.19
C ALA A 194 -5.76 21.23 6.99
N ALA A 195 -5.67 20.54 5.85
CA ALA A 195 -4.60 19.62 5.54
C ALA A 195 -3.27 20.34 5.25
N ILE A 196 -3.33 21.55 4.68
CA ILE A 196 -2.14 22.31 4.26
C ILE A 196 -1.62 23.31 5.31
N SER A 197 -2.45 23.66 6.29
CA SER A 197 -2.08 24.61 7.35
C SER A 197 -1.33 23.87 8.45
N ARG A 198 0.00 24.00 8.51
CA ARG A 198 0.85 23.26 9.46
C ARG A 198 0.74 23.80 10.89
N GLY A 199 0.73 22.89 11.85
CA GLY A 199 0.75 23.19 13.28
C GLY A 199 0.28 21.99 14.10
N PRO A 200 0.17 22.13 15.43
CA PRO A 200 -0.29 21.06 16.32
C PRO A 200 -1.66 20.49 15.96
N LYS A 201 -2.54 21.26 15.29
CA LYS A 201 -3.86 20.80 14.83
C LYS A 201 -3.85 20.03 13.53
N ASN A 202 -2.73 20.04 12.80
CA ASN A 202 -2.64 19.40 11.50
C ASN A 202 -2.37 17.89 11.62
N LEU A 203 -3.23 17.08 11.00
CA LEU A 203 -3.16 15.62 11.10
C LEU A 203 -2.47 14.93 9.90
N LEU A 204 -2.25 15.62 8.77
CA LEU A 204 -1.86 14.97 7.50
C LEU A 204 -0.60 15.53 6.83
N ALA A 205 -0.22 16.79 7.07
CA ALA A 205 0.86 17.47 6.36
C ALA A 205 2.21 16.74 6.49
N ASN A 206 2.55 16.25 7.69
CA ASN A 206 3.79 15.50 7.91
C ASN A 206 3.80 14.16 7.16
N GLN A 207 2.65 13.50 7.08
CA GLN A 207 2.51 12.26 6.31
C GLN A 207 2.72 12.55 4.82
N TYR A 208 2.02 13.56 4.29
CA TYR A 208 2.14 13.98 2.91
C TYR A 208 3.59 14.33 2.52
N ALA A 209 4.26 15.15 3.33
CA ALA A 209 5.65 15.55 3.11
C ALA A 209 6.63 14.36 3.13
N SER A 210 6.32 13.30 3.87
CA SER A 210 7.17 12.11 4.00
C SER A 210 6.94 11.07 2.90
N LEU A 211 5.84 11.15 2.12
CA LEU A 211 5.51 10.19 1.06
C LEU A 211 6.63 9.97 0.04
N PRO A 212 7.35 11.00 -0.44
CA PRO A 212 8.40 10.80 -1.45
C PRO A 212 9.56 9.93 -0.95
N ILE A 213 9.76 9.82 0.36
CA ILE A 213 10.80 8.99 0.95
C ILE A 213 10.47 7.51 0.72
N SER A 214 9.26 7.06 1.08
CA SER A 214 8.88 5.64 1.04
C SER A 214 8.89 5.03 -0.36
N ILE A 215 8.62 5.85 -1.38
CA ILE A 215 8.57 5.43 -2.79
C ILE A 215 9.97 5.36 -3.42
N THR A 216 10.95 6.02 -2.79
CA THR A 216 12.32 6.17 -3.31
C THR A 216 13.30 5.20 -2.63
N VAL A 217 13.20 5.05 -1.30
CA VAL A 217 14.09 4.18 -0.53
C VAL A 217 13.78 2.70 -0.75
N GLU A 218 14.73 1.84 -0.38
CA GLU A 218 14.69 0.37 -0.57
C GLU A 218 14.49 -0.10 -2.01
N GLY A 219 14.78 0.78 -2.97
CA GLY A 219 14.59 0.58 -4.40
C GLY A 219 13.41 1.42 -4.89
N ALA A 220 13.66 2.37 -5.79
CA ALA A 220 12.63 3.23 -6.33
C ALA A 220 11.45 2.41 -6.90
N ASN A 221 10.23 2.87 -6.68
CA ASN A 221 9.02 2.16 -7.12
C ASN A 221 9.00 1.88 -8.62
N ILE A 222 9.55 2.77 -9.43
CA ILE A 222 9.71 2.58 -10.88
C ILE A 222 10.49 1.29 -11.16
N LEU A 223 11.68 1.14 -10.57
CA LEU A 223 12.53 -0.04 -10.77
C LEU A 223 11.94 -1.29 -10.10
N THR A 224 11.29 -1.12 -8.94
CA THR A 224 10.63 -2.23 -8.23
C THR A 224 9.55 -2.82 -9.11
N ARG A 225 8.70 -1.97 -9.71
CA ARG A 225 7.64 -2.39 -10.63
C ARG A 225 8.19 -2.99 -11.92
N THR A 226 9.15 -2.34 -12.58
CA THR A 226 9.54 -2.73 -13.95
C THR A 226 10.60 -3.83 -14.00
N MET A 227 11.48 -3.94 -12.99
CA MET A 227 12.60 -4.88 -13.00
C MET A 227 12.50 -5.95 -11.91
N ILE A 228 12.08 -5.59 -10.69
CA ILE A 228 12.17 -6.51 -9.54
C ILE A 228 11.00 -7.51 -9.52
N ILE A 229 9.75 -7.02 -9.47
CA ILE A 229 8.57 -7.88 -9.28
C ILE A 229 8.51 -8.97 -10.35
N PHE A 230 8.56 -8.58 -11.62
CA PHE A 230 8.44 -9.54 -12.71
C PHE A 230 9.80 -10.10 -13.16
N GLY A 231 10.82 -9.26 -13.30
CA GLY A 231 12.11 -9.70 -13.86
C GLY A 231 12.82 -10.75 -12.99
N GLN A 232 12.88 -10.56 -11.67
CA GLN A 232 13.45 -11.56 -10.77
C GLN A 232 12.50 -12.74 -10.54
N GLY A 233 11.19 -12.48 -10.49
CA GLY A 233 10.19 -13.52 -10.26
C GLY A 233 10.03 -14.48 -11.43
N MET A 234 10.17 -14.01 -12.66
CA MET A 234 10.03 -14.83 -13.86
C MET A 234 11.00 -16.01 -13.86
N ILE A 235 12.29 -15.77 -13.63
CA ILE A 235 13.29 -16.84 -13.71
C ILE A 235 13.13 -17.80 -12.52
N ARG A 236 12.92 -17.27 -11.31
CA ARG A 236 12.91 -18.07 -10.07
C ARG A 236 11.59 -18.80 -9.81
N CYS A 237 10.46 -18.26 -10.25
CA CYS A 237 9.15 -18.83 -9.99
C CYS A 237 8.57 -19.60 -11.18
N HIS A 238 9.15 -19.46 -12.38
CA HIS A 238 8.71 -20.25 -13.52
C HIS A 238 9.11 -21.72 -13.35
N PRO A 239 8.20 -22.70 -13.53
CA PRO A 239 8.47 -24.11 -13.22
C PRO A 239 9.61 -24.76 -14.01
N PHE A 240 10.05 -24.16 -15.12
CA PHE A 240 11.07 -24.72 -16.01
C PHE A 240 12.24 -23.79 -16.32
N ALA A 241 12.11 -22.47 -16.09
CA ALA A 241 13.07 -21.52 -16.66
C ALA A 241 14.44 -21.60 -15.97
N GLN A 242 14.46 -21.72 -14.64
CA GLN A 242 15.71 -21.89 -13.90
C GLN A 242 16.38 -23.23 -14.24
N ASP A 243 15.61 -24.29 -14.42
CA ASP A 243 16.13 -25.61 -14.77
C ASP A 243 16.77 -25.61 -16.17
N GLU A 244 16.17 -24.90 -17.13
CA GLU A 244 16.75 -24.69 -18.46
C GLU A 244 18.09 -23.93 -18.37
N VAL A 245 18.16 -22.86 -17.59
CA VAL A 245 19.39 -22.09 -17.38
C VAL A 245 20.47 -22.94 -16.72
N ASN A 246 20.13 -23.65 -15.64
CA ASN A 246 21.06 -24.53 -14.94
C ASN A 246 21.58 -25.66 -15.83
N ALA A 247 20.73 -26.25 -16.67
CA ALA A 247 21.12 -27.31 -17.59
C ALA A 247 22.08 -26.79 -18.68
N LEU A 248 21.82 -25.58 -19.21
CA LEU A 248 22.72 -24.92 -20.16
C LEU A 248 24.09 -24.59 -19.54
N GLU A 249 24.11 -24.03 -18.32
CA GLU A 249 25.36 -23.70 -17.62
C GLU A 249 26.22 -24.94 -17.35
N ASN A 250 25.57 -26.07 -17.03
CA ASN A 250 26.26 -27.34 -16.78
C ASN A 250 26.54 -28.17 -18.05
N ASN A 251 26.19 -27.67 -19.24
CA ASN A 251 26.25 -28.43 -20.51
C ASN A 251 25.53 -29.80 -20.45
N ASP A 252 24.44 -29.91 -19.68
CA ASP A 252 23.65 -31.14 -19.55
C ASP A 252 22.48 -31.14 -20.55
N GLN A 253 22.70 -31.76 -21.70
CA GLN A 253 21.70 -31.85 -22.76
C GLN A 253 20.42 -32.60 -22.32
N LYS A 254 20.54 -33.65 -21.50
CA LYS A 254 19.38 -34.47 -21.11
C LYS A 254 18.49 -33.70 -20.13
N ALA A 255 19.10 -32.99 -19.19
CA ALA A 255 18.38 -32.11 -18.28
C ALA A 255 17.69 -30.96 -19.05
N PHE A 256 18.39 -30.40 -20.04
CA PHE A 256 17.83 -29.35 -20.89
C PHE A 256 16.61 -29.82 -21.67
N ASP A 257 16.70 -30.94 -22.39
CA ASP A 257 15.58 -31.49 -23.17
C ASP A 257 14.36 -31.76 -22.27
N LYS A 258 14.59 -32.33 -21.09
CA LYS A 258 13.52 -32.59 -20.11
C LYS A 258 12.82 -31.29 -19.68
N ALA A 259 13.59 -30.25 -19.34
CA ALA A 259 13.05 -28.97 -18.92
C ALA A 259 12.31 -28.26 -20.06
N PHE A 260 12.92 -28.21 -21.25
CA PHE A 260 12.40 -27.56 -22.44
C PHE A 260 11.09 -28.18 -22.95
N PHE A 261 11.03 -29.51 -23.10
CA PHE A 261 9.78 -30.16 -23.52
C PHE A 261 8.71 -30.09 -22.43
N GLY A 262 9.10 -30.08 -21.15
CA GLY A 262 8.21 -29.80 -20.03
C GLY A 262 7.61 -28.39 -20.12
N HIS A 263 8.43 -27.39 -20.44
CA HIS A 263 8.03 -26.01 -20.66
C HIS A 263 7.05 -25.89 -21.83
N ILE A 264 7.33 -26.50 -22.99
CA ILE A 264 6.39 -26.51 -24.12
C ILE A 264 5.04 -27.11 -23.71
N GLY A 265 5.05 -28.24 -23.01
CA GLY A 265 3.83 -28.87 -22.50
C GLY A 265 3.04 -27.96 -21.55
N PHE A 266 3.76 -27.20 -20.71
CA PHE A 266 3.18 -26.20 -19.82
C PHE A 266 2.52 -25.05 -20.59
N VAL A 267 3.18 -24.48 -21.61
CA VAL A 267 2.62 -23.42 -22.47
C VAL A 267 1.34 -23.91 -23.15
N VAL A 268 1.38 -25.09 -23.76
CA VAL A 268 0.22 -25.67 -24.46
C VAL A 268 -0.95 -25.88 -23.50
N ARG A 269 -0.71 -26.51 -22.34
CA ARG A 269 -1.74 -26.76 -21.33
C ARG A 269 -2.36 -25.45 -20.82
N ASN A 270 -1.54 -24.45 -20.51
CA ASN A 270 -2.04 -23.15 -20.04
C ASN A 270 -2.78 -22.39 -21.14
N SER A 271 -2.38 -22.52 -22.40
CA SER A 271 -3.09 -21.93 -23.54
C SER A 271 -4.50 -22.52 -23.68
N PHE A 272 -4.63 -23.84 -23.65
CA PHE A 272 -5.95 -24.50 -23.64
C PHE A 272 -6.76 -24.09 -22.41
N ARG A 273 -6.16 -24.09 -21.22
CA ARG A 273 -6.82 -23.66 -19.98
C ARG A 273 -7.31 -22.21 -20.08
N ALA A 274 -6.50 -21.29 -20.60
CA ALA A 274 -6.86 -19.89 -20.75
C ALA A 274 -8.04 -19.70 -21.70
N VAL A 275 -8.08 -20.43 -22.83
CA VAL A 275 -9.22 -20.40 -23.76
C VAL A 275 -10.48 -20.96 -23.08
N VAL A 276 -10.41 -22.14 -22.46
CA VAL A 276 -11.55 -22.76 -21.78
C VAL A 276 -12.09 -21.88 -20.66
N LEU A 277 -11.21 -21.30 -19.83
CA LEU A 277 -11.61 -20.39 -18.76
C LEU A 277 -12.13 -19.06 -19.29
N SER A 278 -11.67 -18.59 -20.45
CA SER A 278 -12.23 -17.40 -21.09
C SER A 278 -13.64 -17.65 -21.61
N VAL A 279 -13.87 -18.77 -22.29
CA VAL A 279 -15.21 -19.15 -22.80
C VAL A 279 -16.18 -19.39 -21.66
N THR A 280 -15.74 -20.07 -20.60
CA THR A 280 -16.59 -20.41 -19.45
C THR A 280 -16.61 -19.37 -18.34
N ARG A 281 -15.91 -18.23 -18.54
CA ARG A 281 -15.75 -17.16 -17.55
C ARG A 281 -15.30 -17.67 -16.18
N GLY A 282 -14.35 -18.61 -16.18
CA GLY A 282 -13.74 -19.20 -15.00
C GLY A 282 -14.53 -20.31 -14.30
N VAL A 283 -15.73 -20.66 -14.77
CA VAL A 283 -16.61 -21.63 -14.10
C VAL A 283 -15.98 -23.03 -13.99
N LEU A 284 -15.28 -23.48 -15.05
CA LEU A 284 -14.63 -24.79 -15.06
C LEU A 284 -13.28 -24.84 -14.32
N GLY A 285 -12.87 -23.77 -13.63
CA GLY A 285 -11.59 -23.73 -12.95
C GLY A 285 -11.50 -24.59 -11.68
N GLY A 286 -12.62 -25.15 -11.20
CA GLY A 286 -12.70 -26.05 -10.04
C GLY A 286 -12.45 -25.35 -8.69
N TYR A 287 -13.52 -24.96 -7.99
CA TYR A 287 -13.43 -24.37 -6.64
C TYR A 287 -14.59 -24.83 -5.77
N SER A 288 -14.28 -25.20 -4.53
CA SER A 288 -15.25 -25.60 -3.51
C SER A 288 -15.48 -24.48 -2.50
N VAL A 289 -15.67 -23.24 -2.96
CA VAL A 289 -15.98 -22.09 -2.09
C VAL A 289 -17.36 -21.55 -2.43
N SER A 290 -18.19 -21.37 -1.41
CA SER A 290 -19.55 -20.83 -1.50
C SER A 290 -19.62 -19.42 -0.93
N GLY A 291 -20.64 -18.65 -1.34
CA GLY A 291 -20.91 -17.32 -0.82
C GLY A 291 -20.55 -16.17 -1.76
N PRO A 292 -20.66 -14.90 -1.30
CA PRO A 292 -20.54 -13.71 -2.14
C PRO A 292 -19.18 -13.55 -2.83
N THR A 293 -18.13 -14.15 -2.28
CA THR A 293 -16.75 -14.08 -2.78
C THR A 293 -16.40 -15.20 -3.77
N ALA A 294 -17.24 -16.23 -3.92
CA ALA A 294 -16.97 -17.41 -4.73
C ALA A 294 -16.63 -17.08 -6.19
N LYS A 295 -17.27 -16.06 -6.76
CA LYS A 295 -17.01 -15.60 -8.13
C LYS A 295 -15.57 -15.11 -8.33
N TYR A 296 -14.91 -14.58 -7.30
CA TYR A 296 -13.57 -14.03 -7.43
C TYR A 296 -12.48 -15.10 -7.42
N TYR A 297 -12.67 -16.23 -6.75
CA TYR A 297 -11.78 -17.39 -6.92
C TYR A 297 -11.72 -17.84 -8.38
N ARG A 298 -12.86 -17.82 -9.07
CA ARG A 298 -12.97 -18.13 -10.51
C ARG A 298 -12.27 -17.06 -11.36
N LYS A 299 -12.50 -15.78 -11.08
CA LYS A 299 -11.85 -14.65 -11.79
C LYS A 299 -10.33 -14.66 -11.62
N ILE A 300 -9.83 -14.85 -10.40
CA ILE A 300 -8.39 -14.92 -10.09
C ILE A 300 -7.73 -16.05 -10.86
N THR A 301 -8.36 -17.22 -10.90
CA THR A 301 -7.80 -18.35 -11.64
C THR A 301 -7.82 -18.13 -13.14
N TRP A 302 -8.93 -17.59 -13.65
CA TRP A 302 -9.03 -17.24 -15.05
C TRP A 302 -7.94 -16.23 -15.44
N ALA A 303 -7.79 -15.15 -14.68
CA ALA A 303 -6.73 -14.16 -14.86
C ALA A 303 -5.33 -14.78 -14.74
N SER A 304 -5.09 -15.66 -13.78
CA SER A 304 -3.82 -16.38 -13.59
C SER A 304 -3.46 -17.24 -14.81
N SER A 305 -4.45 -17.90 -15.43
CA SER A 305 -4.22 -18.67 -16.67
C SER A 305 -3.85 -17.78 -17.85
N ILE A 306 -4.49 -16.61 -17.98
CA ILE A 306 -4.12 -15.62 -19.01
C ILE A 306 -2.71 -15.09 -18.74
N PHE A 307 -2.39 -14.77 -17.48
CA PHE A 307 -1.08 -14.28 -17.07
C PHE A 307 0.05 -15.26 -17.40
N ALA A 308 -0.15 -16.56 -17.15
CA ALA A 308 0.83 -17.59 -17.50
C ALA A 308 1.12 -17.58 -19.00
N VAL A 309 0.07 -17.61 -19.84
CA VAL A 309 0.22 -17.59 -21.30
C VAL A 309 0.90 -16.31 -21.79
N LEU A 310 0.52 -15.15 -21.26
CA LEU A 310 1.14 -13.87 -21.64
C LEU A 310 2.61 -13.80 -21.22
N THR A 311 2.95 -14.37 -20.06
CA THR A 311 4.34 -14.46 -19.57
C THR A 311 5.17 -15.28 -20.55
N ASP A 312 4.70 -16.47 -20.92
CA ASP A 312 5.42 -17.37 -21.83
C ASP A 312 5.55 -16.78 -23.24
N ILE A 313 4.49 -16.13 -23.75
CA ILE A 313 4.55 -15.40 -25.02
C ILE A 313 5.63 -14.31 -24.96
N CYS A 314 5.66 -13.51 -23.88
CA CYS A 314 6.66 -12.45 -23.74
C CYS A 314 8.07 -13.03 -23.63
N MET A 315 8.26 -14.10 -22.86
CA MET A 315 9.55 -14.78 -22.70
C MET A 315 10.05 -15.34 -24.02
N GLY A 316 9.22 -16.07 -24.76
CA GLY A 316 9.57 -16.62 -26.07
C GLY A 316 9.83 -15.54 -27.12
N ALA A 317 9.06 -14.46 -27.09
CA ALA A 317 9.17 -13.38 -28.06
C ALA A 317 10.41 -12.50 -27.89
N TYR A 318 10.76 -12.17 -26.64
CA TYR A 318 11.78 -11.18 -26.33
C TYR A 318 13.05 -11.77 -25.73
N GLY A 319 13.01 -13.03 -25.26
CA GLY A 319 14.12 -13.71 -24.61
C GLY A 319 14.77 -12.84 -23.52
N GLY A 320 16.12 -12.82 -23.50
CA GLY A 320 16.90 -11.97 -22.60
C GLY A 320 16.69 -10.45 -22.80
N GLY A 321 16.08 -10.03 -23.91
CA GLY A 321 15.69 -8.64 -24.18
C GLY A 321 14.45 -8.17 -23.41
N LEU A 322 13.66 -9.09 -22.86
CA LEU A 322 12.43 -8.77 -22.11
C LEU A 322 12.72 -7.84 -20.92
N LYS A 323 13.85 -8.02 -20.25
CA LYS A 323 14.29 -7.14 -19.15
C LYS A 323 14.41 -5.66 -19.52
N ARG A 324 14.64 -5.36 -20.82
CA ARG A 324 14.72 -3.98 -21.35
C ARG A 324 13.35 -3.42 -21.74
N LYS A 325 12.31 -4.26 -21.85
CA LYS A 325 10.94 -3.85 -22.16
C LYS A 325 10.20 -3.47 -20.87
N GLU A 326 10.73 -2.50 -20.14
CA GLU A 326 10.30 -2.11 -18.79
C GLU A 326 8.79 -1.79 -18.68
N LYS A 327 8.20 -1.21 -19.73
CA LYS A 327 6.74 -0.96 -19.76
C LYS A 327 5.93 -2.25 -19.81
N LEU A 328 6.42 -3.26 -20.54
CA LEU A 328 5.75 -4.56 -20.68
C LEU A 328 5.90 -5.39 -19.41
N THR A 329 7.11 -5.49 -18.88
CA THR A 329 7.39 -6.17 -17.60
C THR A 329 6.66 -5.50 -16.44
N GLY A 330 6.53 -4.18 -16.44
CA GLY A 330 5.75 -3.44 -15.46
C GLY A 330 4.25 -3.77 -15.51
N ARG A 331 3.66 -4.03 -16.68
CA ARG A 331 2.25 -4.48 -16.77
C ARG A 331 2.09 -5.93 -16.29
N LEU A 332 3.05 -6.80 -16.59
CA LEU A 332 3.07 -8.16 -16.04
C LEU A 332 3.20 -8.13 -14.51
N ALA A 333 4.00 -7.20 -13.97
CA ALA A 333 4.07 -6.94 -12.54
C ALA A 333 2.74 -6.47 -11.93
N ASP A 334 1.98 -5.62 -12.64
CA ASP A 334 0.65 -5.19 -12.17
C ASP A 334 -0.34 -6.36 -12.13
N VAL A 335 -0.31 -7.26 -13.13
CA VAL A 335 -1.18 -8.45 -13.14
C VAL A 335 -0.91 -9.33 -11.93
N VAL A 336 0.35 -9.73 -11.71
CA VAL A 336 0.69 -10.59 -10.56
C VAL A 336 0.45 -9.90 -9.22
N SER A 337 0.66 -8.57 -9.14
CA SER A 337 0.34 -7.78 -7.95
C SER A 337 -1.15 -7.83 -7.63
N GLY A 338 -2.02 -7.59 -8.61
CA GLY A 338 -3.47 -7.63 -8.41
C GLY A 338 -3.98 -9.03 -8.03
N LEU A 339 -3.40 -10.08 -8.61
CA LEU A 339 -3.71 -11.47 -8.20
C LEU A 339 -3.29 -11.76 -6.76
N TYR A 340 -2.12 -11.27 -6.33
CA TYR A 340 -1.61 -11.45 -4.98
C TYR A 340 -2.47 -10.70 -3.95
N LEU A 341 -2.75 -9.42 -4.19
CA LEU A 341 -3.57 -8.59 -3.30
C LEU A 341 -5.01 -9.12 -3.19
N ALA A 342 -5.61 -9.55 -4.30
CA ALA A 342 -6.94 -10.17 -4.28
C ALA A 342 -6.97 -11.49 -3.48
N THR A 343 -5.93 -12.31 -3.63
CA THR A 343 -5.75 -13.54 -2.83
C THR A 343 -5.64 -13.22 -1.33
N ALA A 344 -4.87 -12.20 -0.97
CA ALA A 344 -4.70 -11.79 0.42
C ALA A 344 -6.01 -11.29 1.05
N ILE A 345 -6.82 -10.51 0.31
CA ILE A 345 -8.16 -10.08 0.72
C ILE A 345 -9.04 -11.29 1.05
N LEU A 346 -9.10 -12.27 0.14
CA LEU A 346 -9.89 -13.49 0.33
C LEU A 346 -9.39 -14.28 1.54
N ARG A 347 -8.07 -14.42 1.68
CA ARG A 347 -7.48 -15.16 2.80
C ARG A 347 -7.82 -14.54 4.14
N ARG A 348 -7.71 -13.21 4.27
CA ARG A 348 -8.14 -12.48 5.49
C ARG A 348 -9.62 -12.71 5.77
N TYR A 349 -10.47 -12.50 4.77
CA TYR A 349 -11.93 -12.61 4.93
C TYR A 349 -12.36 -14.01 5.42
N GLU A 350 -11.75 -15.06 4.87
CA GLU A 350 -11.99 -16.43 5.32
C GLU A 350 -11.44 -16.68 6.74
N ALA A 351 -10.22 -16.21 7.04
CA ALA A 351 -9.60 -16.39 8.35
C ALA A 351 -10.33 -15.66 9.49
N GLU A 352 -10.94 -14.52 9.20
CA GLU A 352 -11.72 -13.72 10.16
C GLU A 352 -13.19 -14.17 10.25
N GLY A 353 -13.55 -15.31 9.63
CA GLY A 353 -14.89 -15.91 9.77
C GLY A 353 -15.97 -15.30 8.88
N ARG A 354 -15.59 -14.67 7.76
CA ARG A 354 -16.50 -14.07 6.77
C ARG A 354 -17.43 -13.00 7.36
N GLN A 355 -16.86 -12.06 8.11
CA GLN A 355 -17.59 -10.98 8.79
C GLN A 355 -18.44 -10.18 7.80
N LYS A 356 -19.72 -10.00 8.09
CA LYS A 356 -20.67 -9.34 7.19
C LYS A 356 -20.33 -7.87 6.97
N GLU A 357 -19.80 -7.21 8.00
CA GLU A 357 -19.40 -5.81 8.04
C GLU A 357 -18.22 -5.55 7.08
N ALA A 358 -17.29 -6.50 6.99
CA ALA A 358 -16.13 -6.45 6.09
C ALA A 358 -16.49 -6.68 4.62
N LEU A 359 -17.65 -7.27 4.31
CA LEU A 359 -17.97 -7.75 2.97
C LEU A 359 -17.92 -6.63 1.91
N SER A 360 -18.35 -5.42 2.25
CA SER A 360 -18.31 -4.30 1.30
C SER A 360 -16.88 -3.91 0.90
N PHE A 361 -15.98 -3.83 1.88
CA PHE A 361 -14.55 -3.58 1.71
C PHE A 361 -13.87 -4.69 0.90
N VAL A 362 -14.20 -5.95 1.21
CA VAL A 362 -13.71 -7.14 0.51
C VAL A 362 -14.12 -7.11 -0.96
N LEU A 363 -15.41 -6.91 -1.25
CA LEU A 363 -15.91 -6.88 -2.62
C LEU A 363 -15.31 -5.71 -3.41
N TRP A 364 -15.12 -4.55 -2.76
CA TRP A 364 -14.54 -3.38 -3.42
C TRP A 364 -13.10 -3.64 -3.81
N GLY A 365 -12.29 -4.14 -2.89
CA GLY A 365 -10.88 -4.47 -3.16
C GLY A 365 -10.75 -5.56 -4.22
N LEU A 366 -11.65 -6.56 -4.21
CA LEU A 366 -11.66 -7.62 -5.22
C LEU A 366 -12.03 -7.10 -6.61
N GLU A 367 -13.09 -6.29 -6.78
CA GLU A 367 -13.42 -5.72 -8.09
C GLU A 367 -12.34 -4.74 -8.55
N LYS A 368 -11.74 -3.95 -7.66
CA LYS A 368 -10.64 -3.03 -7.99
C LYS A 368 -9.42 -3.77 -8.53
N ASN A 369 -8.92 -4.78 -7.81
CA ASN A 369 -7.77 -5.58 -8.27
C ASN A 369 -8.05 -6.30 -9.59
N MET A 370 -9.24 -6.88 -9.74
CA MET A 370 -9.59 -7.57 -11.00
C MET A 370 -9.73 -6.59 -12.17
N HIS A 371 -10.14 -5.35 -11.91
CA HIS A 371 -10.21 -4.31 -12.92
C HIS A 371 -8.81 -3.84 -13.33
N ASP A 372 -7.91 -3.64 -12.38
CA ASP A 372 -6.51 -3.27 -12.66
C ASP A 372 -5.79 -4.38 -13.43
N VAL A 373 -6.04 -5.65 -13.09
CA VAL A 373 -5.57 -6.82 -13.83
C VAL A 373 -6.09 -6.81 -15.27
N GLN A 374 -7.38 -6.50 -15.48
CA GLN A 374 -7.97 -6.38 -16.82
C GLN A 374 -7.25 -5.29 -17.64
N ILE A 375 -7.05 -4.11 -17.06
CA ILE A 375 -6.34 -2.99 -17.72
C ILE A 375 -4.91 -3.40 -18.10
N ALA A 376 -4.19 -4.07 -17.18
CA ALA A 376 -2.82 -4.51 -17.42
C ALA A 376 -2.74 -5.57 -18.53
N ILE A 377 -3.66 -6.55 -18.56
CA ILE A 377 -3.78 -7.56 -19.62
C ILE A 377 -4.03 -6.88 -20.98
N GLU A 378 -4.99 -5.97 -21.07
CA GLU A 378 -5.26 -5.22 -22.30
C GLU A 378 -4.02 -4.42 -22.75
N GLY A 379 -3.32 -3.82 -21.79
CA GLY A 379 -2.07 -3.10 -22.03
C GLY A 379 -0.95 -4.00 -22.55
N ILE A 380 -0.83 -5.23 -22.07
CA ILE A 380 0.13 -6.22 -22.57
C ILE A 380 -0.21 -6.57 -24.02
N LEU A 381 -1.45 -6.98 -24.29
CA LEU A 381 -1.91 -7.40 -25.62
C LEU A 381 -1.69 -6.32 -26.69
N LYS A 382 -1.99 -5.06 -26.37
CA LYS A 382 -1.79 -3.92 -27.27
C LYS A 382 -0.31 -3.60 -27.57
N ASN A 383 0.62 -4.04 -26.71
CA ASN A 383 2.02 -3.61 -26.76
C ASN A 383 3.01 -4.77 -26.96
N ILE A 384 2.51 -5.97 -27.32
CA ILE A 384 3.36 -7.03 -27.85
C ILE A 384 3.70 -6.68 -29.30
N ASP A 385 4.92 -6.21 -29.47
CA ASP A 385 5.55 -5.80 -30.72
C ASP A 385 6.28 -6.98 -31.37
N ILE A 386 5.50 -7.85 -32.04
CA ILE A 386 5.98 -8.98 -32.83
C ILE A 386 5.25 -8.92 -34.18
N PRO A 387 5.94 -9.02 -35.32
CA PRO A 387 5.27 -9.05 -36.63
C PRO A 387 4.21 -10.15 -36.69
N VAL A 388 3.03 -9.82 -37.24
CA VAL A 388 1.84 -10.71 -37.34
C VAL A 388 1.22 -11.09 -35.99
N LEU A 389 1.97 -11.67 -35.05
CA LEU A 389 1.48 -12.09 -33.73
C LEU A 389 0.98 -10.89 -32.91
N GLY A 390 1.72 -9.78 -32.92
CA GLY A 390 1.32 -8.53 -32.26
C GLY A 390 0.04 -7.94 -32.86
N ALA A 391 -0.17 -8.04 -34.16
CA ALA A 391 -1.40 -7.58 -34.82
C ALA A 391 -2.62 -8.43 -34.42
N ILE A 392 -2.43 -9.76 -34.27
CA ILE A 392 -3.49 -10.67 -33.82
C ILE A 392 -3.82 -10.42 -32.34
N LEU A 393 -2.79 -10.31 -31.49
CA LEU A 393 -2.93 -10.09 -30.05
C LEU A 393 -3.52 -8.72 -29.75
N GLY A 394 -3.01 -7.66 -30.37
CA GLY A 394 -3.46 -6.28 -30.19
C GLY A 394 -4.77 -5.94 -30.91
N GLY A 395 -5.21 -6.77 -31.86
CA GLY A 395 -6.46 -6.61 -32.61
C GLY A 395 -7.56 -7.57 -32.13
N PRO A 396 -7.83 -8.68 -32.84
CA PRO A 396 -8.93 -9.60 -32.53
C PRO A 396 -8.93 -10.14 -31.10
N VAL A 397 -7.78 -10.58 -30.56
CA VAL A 397 -7.71 -11.15 -29.20
C VAL A 397 -7.98 -10.07 -28.16
N HIS A 398 -7.36 -8.90 -28.31
CA HIS A 398 -7.64 -7.75 -27.45
C HIS A 398 -9.12 -7.34 -27.49
N TRP A 399 -9.78 -7.36 -28.65
CA TRP A 399 -11.22 -7.10 -28.75
C TRP A 399 -12.07 -8.14 -27.99
N LEU A 400 -11.72 -9.43 -28.09
CA LEU A 400 -12.37 -10.50 -27.33
C LEU A 400 -12.17 -10.34 -25.82
N VAL A 401 -10.96 -10.01 -25.38
CA VAL A 401 -10.64 -9.79 -23.96
C VAL A 401 -11.37 -8.58 -23.39
N ARG A 402 -11.51 -7.50 -24.17
CA ARG A 402 -12.24 -6.30 -23.77
C ARG A 402 -13.75 -6.54 -23.68
N THR A 403 -14.32 -7.29 -24.62
CA THR A 403 -15.77 -7.60 -24.61
C THR A 403 -16.14 -8.66 -23.56
N ASN A 404 -15.19 -9.54 -23.22
CA ASN A 404 -15.30 -10.50 -22.13
C ASN A 404 -14.45 -10.09 -20.92
N ALA A 405 -14.67 -8.87 -20.41
CA ALA A 405 -13.89 -8.33 -19.31
C ALA A 405 -14.02 -9.16 -18.02
N ILE A 406 -12.91 -9.30 -17.30
CA ILE A 406 -12.84 -9.97 -15.99
C ILE A 406 -13.57 -9.14 -14.92
N ALA A 407 -13.38 -7.82 -14.95
CA ALA A 407 -14.06 -6.88 -14.06
C ALA A 407 -14.11 -5.47 -14.67
N THR A 408 -15.12 -4.71 -14.27
CA THR A 408 -15.39 -3.33 -14.73
C THR A 408 -15.11 -2.27 -13.66
N GLY A 409 -14.57 -2.68 -12.50
CA GLY A 409 -14.34 -1.83 -11.35
C GLY A 409 -15.43 -1.95 -10.28
N PRO A 410 -15.18 -1.39 -9.08
CA PRO A 410 -16.17 -1.32 -8.01
C PRO A 410 -17.33 -0.40 -8.40
N SER A 411 -18.53 -0.64 -7.85
CA SER A 411 -19.69 0.22 -8.07
C SER A 411 -19.82 1.31 -7.02
N ASP A 412 -20.44 2.43 -7.38
CA ASP A 412 -20.66 3.57 -6.48
C ASP A 412 -21.44 3.15 -5.22
N ARG A 413 -22.47 2.31 -5.38
CA ARG A 413 -23.23 1.76 -4.23
C ARG A 413 -22.35 1.03 -3.21
N LEU A 414 -21.32 0.33 -3.70
CA LEU A 414 -20.37 -0.36 -2.85
C LEU A 414 -19.48 0.65 -2.12
N GLY A 415 -19.00 1.66 -2.84
CA GLY A 415 -18.29 2.81 -2.29
C GLY A 415 -19.08 3.52 -1.19
N SER A 416 -20.33 3.90 -1.44
CA SER A 416 -21.18 4.56 -0.44
C SER A 416 -21.48 3.70 0.78
N THR A 417 -21.32 2.38 0.69
CA THR A 417 -21.44 1.49 1.86
C THR A 417 -20.18 1.53 2.72
N ILE A 418 -19.00 1.59 2.08
CA ILE A 418 -17.70 1.78 2.75
C ILE A 418 -17.66 3.13 3.45
N THR A 419 -17.99 4.22 2.75
CA THR A 419 -17.99 5.57 3.31
C THR A 419 -18.88 5.68 4.54
N ARG A 420 -20.11 5.14 4.47
CA ARG A 420 -21.02 5.11 5.63
C ARG A 420 -20.42 4.33 6.81
N ALA A 421 -19.73 3.23 6.55
CA ALA A 421 -19.07 2.47 7.62
C ALA A 421 -17.92 3.27 8.27
N LEU A 422 -17.12 4.00 7.48
CA LEU A 422 -16.07 4.88 8.02
C LEU A 422 -16.63 6.05 8.83
N MET A 423 -17.79 6.57 8.44
CA MET A 423 -18.48 7.67 9.13
C MET A 423 -19.36 7.21 10.29
N THR A 424 -19.39 5.93 10.66
CA THR A 424 -20.25 5.42 11.73
C THR A 424 -19.40 4.85 12.86
N PRO A 425 -19.57 5.31 14.11
CA PRO A 425 -18.92 4.70 15.26
C PRO A 425 -19.30 3.23 15.37
N GLY A 426 -18.33 2.36 15.65
CA GLY A 426 -18.60 0.95 15.85
C GLY A 426 -17.38 0.06 15.69
N LYS A 427 -17.51 -1.16 16.22
CA LYS A 427 -16.43 -2.13 16.33
C LYS A 427 -15.67 -2.37 15.02
N PHE A 428 -16.37 -2.49 13.89
CA PHE A 428 -15.70 -2.76 12.61
C PHE A 428 -14.75 -1.62 12.19
N ARG A 429 -15.13 -0.36 12.44
CA ARG A 429 -14.26 0.81 12.16
C ARG A 429 -13.04 0.80 13.08
N ASP A 430 -13.23 0.44 14.35
CA ASP A 430 -12.15 0.31 15.33
C ASP A 430 -11.18 -0.81 14.94
N ASP A 431 -11.70 -1.97 14.55
CA ASP A 431 -10.91 -3.10 14.06
C ASP A 431 -10.15 -2.76 12.76
N LEU A 432 -10.77 -2.01 11.84
CA LEU A 432 -10.11 -1.57 10.59
C LEU A 432 -8.89 -0.69 10.88
N THR A 433 -8.95 0.09 11.96
CA THR A 433 -7.92 1.04 12.38
C THR A 433 -7.12 0.54 13.59
N GLU A 434 -7.16 -0.78 13.84
CA GLU A 434 -6.42 -1.40 14.94
C GLU A 434 -4.93 -1.07 14.88
N HIS A 435 -4.33 -0.86 16.05
CA HIS A 435 -2.94 -0.44 16.27
C HIS A 435 -2.60 1.00 15.86
N CYS A 436 -3.56 1.81 15.41
CA CYS A 436 -3.37 3.25 15.42
C CYS A 436 -3.30 3.75 16.87
N PHE A 437 -2.29 4.57 17.16
CA PHE A 437 -2.24 5.27 18.44
C PHE A 437 -3.41 6.25 18.51
N MET A 438 -4.23 6.11 19.55
CA MET A 438 -5.35 7.01 19.85
C MET A 438 -4.97 7.84 21.09
N PRO A 439 -4.75 9.15 20.95
CA PRO A 439 -4.37 9.98 22.07
C PRO A 439 -5.52 10.13 23.06
N GLU A 440 -5.19 10.17 24.36
CA GLU A 440 -6.14 10.40 25.45
C GLU A 440 -6.14 11.86 25.94
N THR A 441 -5.19 12.66 25.46
CA THR A 441 -5.03 14.05 25.90
C THR A 441 -6.03 14.95 25.20
N GLU A 442 -6.82 15.69 25.98
CA GLU A 442 -7.86 16.61 25.47
C GLU A 442 -7.33 17.72 24.54
N THR A 443 -6.02 18.01 24.59
CA THR A 443 -5.39 19.01 23.71
C THR A 443 -4.89 18.43 22.38
N ASP A 444 -4.90 17.10 22.21
CA ASP A 444 -4.46 16.48 20.97
C ASP A 444 -5.55 16.59 19.89
N ALA A 445 -5.15 17.02 18.69
CA ALA A 445 -6.09 17.29 17.60
C ALA A 445 -6.86 16.05 17.14
N LEU A 446 -6.25 14.86 17.17
CA LEU A 446 -6.93 13.63 16.82
C LEU A 446 -7.94 13.21 17.90
N HIS A 447 -7.61 13.46 19.17
CA HIS A 447 -8.53 13.22 20.29
C HIS A 447 -9.78 14.11 20.17
N VAL A 448 -9.58 15.42 20.02
CA VAL A 448 -10.68 16.39 19.85
C VAL A 448 -11.55 16.02 18.65
N LEU A 449 -10.95 15.59 17.54
CA LEU A 449 -11.69 15.17 16.35
C LEU A 449 -12.50 13.88 16.57
N GLU A 450 -11.97 12.90 17.30
CA GLU A 450 -12.68 11.66 17.64
C GLU A 450 -13.85 11.92 18.60
N GLU A 451 -13.66 12.77 19.62
CA GLU A 451 -14.73 13.16 20.53
C GLU A 451 -15.83 13.94 19.81
N ALA A 452 -15.45 14.93 18.98
CA ALA A 452 -16.39 15.67 18.14
C ALA A 452 -17.19 14.73 17.23
N PHE A 453 -16.54 13.73 16.64
CA PHE A 453 -17.19 12.74 15.78
C PHE A 453 -18.29 11.95 16.51
N VAL A 454 -17.98 11.41 17.69
CA VAL A 454 -18.94 10.64 18.49
C VAL A 454 -20.14 11.51 18.88
N LEU A 455 -19.89 12.70 19.43
CA LEU A 455 -20.96 13.60 19.88
C LEU A 455 -21.81 14.13 18.72
N VAL A 456 -21.21 14.43 17.56
CA VAL A 456 -21.96 14.83 16.36
C VAL A 456 -22.89 13.70 15.91
N LYS A 457 -22.45 12.44 16.00
CA LYS A 457 -23.29 11.29 15.66
C LYS A 457 -24.42 11.06 16.64
N GLU A 458 -24.15 11.15 17.93
CA GLU A 458 -25.19 11.08 18.97
C GLU A 458 -26.23 12.22 18.82
N SER A 459 -25.77 13.39 18.37
CA SER A 459 -26.61 14.57 18.16
C SER A 459 -27.49 14.53 16.90
N GLU A 460 -27.31 13.59 15.97
CA GLU A 460 -28.12 13.53 14.73
C GLU A 460 -29.62 13.35 15.01
N GLY A 461 -29.97 12.58 16.06
CA GLY A 461 -31.35 12.42 16.51
C GLY A 461 -31.94 13.71 17.07
N ILE A 462 -31.16 14.40 17.91
CA ILE A 462 -31.54 15.67 18.53
C ILE A 462 -31.74 16.76 17.46
N GLU A 463 -30.86 16.82 16.46
CA GLU A 463 -31.00 17.76 15.35
C GLU A 463 -32.28 17.52 14.53
N LYS A 464 -32.66 16.25 14.31
CA LYS A 464 -33.94 15.92 13.64
C LYS A 464 -35.14 16.38 14.46
N GLU A 465 -35.12 16.17 15.77
CA GLU A 465 -36.17 16.63 16.68
C GLU A 465 -36.30 18.15 16.70
N LEU A 466 -35.17 18.88 16.74
CA LEU A 466 -35.15 20.35 16.65
C LEU A 466 -35.74 20.84 15.32
N LYS A 467 -35.36 20.22 14.20
CA LYS A 467 -35.92 20.56 12.88
C LYS A 467 -37.43 20.25 12.80
N ALA A 468 -37.88 19.16 13.40
CA ALA A 468 -39.30 18.83 13.48
C ALA A 468 -40.06 19.82 14.37
N ALA A 469 -39.48 20.27 15.48
CA ALA A 469 -40.06 21.28 16.35
C ALA A 469 -40.23 22.62 15.62
N VAL A 470 -39.25 23.04 14.83
CA VAL A 470 -39.36 24.21 13.93
C VAL A 470 -40.46 24.00 12.90
N ALA A 471 -40.50 22.85 12.22
CA ALA A 471 -41.52 22.55 11.21
C ALA A 471 -42.95 22.54 11.78
N SER A 472 -43.10 22.11 13.04
CA SER A 472 -44.37 22.13 13.77
C SER A 472 -44.74 23.49 14.38
N GLY A 473 -43.90 24.52 14.19
CA GLY A 473 -44.13 25.87 14.73
C GLY A 473 -43.89 26.03 16.23
N LYS A 474 -43.37 25.00 16.92
CA LYS A 474 -43.12 25.05 18.37
C LYS A 474 -41.94 25.96 18.76
N ILE A 475 -40.97 26.13 17.86
CA ILE A 475 -39.84 27.04 18.02
C ILE A 475 -39.55 27.81 16.72
N PRO A 476 -38.99 29.03 16.78
CA PRO A 476 -38.65 29.80 15.60
C PRO A 476 -37.49 29.18 14.82
N LYS A 477 -37.52 29.32 13.49
CA LYS A 477 -36.41 28.94 12.60
C LYS A 477 -35.22 29.88 12.85
N GLY A 478 -34.03 29.31 13.04
CA GLY A 478 -32.81 30.10 13.27
C GLY A 478 -31.53 29.27 13.15
N ARG A 479 -30.39 29.86 13.56
CA ARG A 479 -29.14 29.11 13.73
C ARG A 479 -29.30 28.05 14.83
N MET A 480 -28.50 26.98 14.77
CA MET A 480 -28.61 25.85 15.71
C MET A 480 -28.59 26.28 17.17
N ALA A 481 -27.65 27.15 17.57
CA ALA A 481 -27.58 27.67 18.94
C ALA A 481 -28.86 28.40 19.39
N ALA A 482 -29.52 29.14 18.50
CA ALA A 482 -30.77 29.83 18.82
C ALA A 482 -31.96 28.85 18.92
N MET A 483 -31.98 27.82 18.07
CA MET A 483 -32.97 26.75 18.14
C MET A 483 -32.84 25.94 19.44
N ILE A 484 -31.62 25.64 19.86
CA ILE A 484 -31.33 24.96 21.14
C ILE A 484 -31.82 25.81 22.32
N LYS A 485 -31.47 27.10 22.36
CA LYS A 485 -31.92 28.02 23.43
C LYS A 485 -33.45 28.10 23.50
N SER A 486 -34.12 28.13 22.35
CA SER A 486 -35.58 28.16 22.28
C SER A 486 -36.19 26.83 22.73
N ALA A 487 -35.64 25.69 22.30
CA ALA A 487 -36.07 24.37 22.73
C ALA A 487 -35.90 24.14 24.24
N ARG A 488 -34.83 24.70 24.83
CA ARG A 488 -34.58 24.70 26.27
C ARG A 488 -35.62 25.53 27.02
N LYS A 489 -35.93 26.74 26.52
CA LYS A 489 -36.94 27.62 27.12
C LYS A 489 -38.34 27.00 27.10
N GLU A 490 -38.73 26.39 25.99
CA GLU A 490 -40.05 25.79 25.78
C GLU A 490 -40.13 24.34 26.29
N ASN A 491 -39.06 23.81 26.93
CA ASN A 491 -38.95 22.44 27.45
C ASN A 491 -39.35 21.35 26.44
N ILE A 492 -38.98 21.51 25.17
CA ILE A 492 -39.36 20.58 24.10
C ILE A 492 -38.47 19.33 24.11
N ILE A 493 -37.19 19.51 24.47
CA ILE A 493 -36.19 18.45 24.54
C ILE A 493 -35.52 18.54 25.93
N PRO A 494 -35.23 17.42 26.61
CA PRO A 494 -34.53 17.43 27.89
C PRO A 494 -33.20 18.19 27.85
N ALA A 495 -32.91 18.95 28.92
CA ALA A 495 -31.71 19.79 29.02
C ALA A 495 -30.41 19.00 28.78
N GLU A 496 -30.28 17.81 29.36
CA GLU A 496 -29.10 16.94 29.20
C GLU A 496 -28.83 16.59 27.73
N ARG A 497 -29.88 16.36 26.93
CA ARG A 497 -29.72 16.10 25.49
C ARG A 497 -29.34 17.35 24.72
N LEU A 498 -29.82 18.52 25.15
CA LEU A 498 -29.43 19.79 24.56
C LEU A 498 -27.96 20.13 24.88
N ASP A 499 -27.46 19.74 26.05
CA ASP A 499 -26.06 19.91 26.43
C ASP A 499 -25.12 19.07 25.53
N ILE A 500 -25.54 17.86 25.14
CA ILE A 500 -24.79 17.00 24.19
C ILE A 500 -24.58 17.71 22.85
N ILE A 501 -25.65 18.27 22.24
CA ILE A 501 -25.54 18.94 20.94
C ILE A 501 -24.78 20.28 21.04
N GLU A 502 -24.89 20.99 22.16
CA GLU A 502 -24.07 22.18 22.41
C GLU A 502 -22.58 21.82 22.48
N LYS A 503 -22.22 20.78 23.26
CA LYS A 503 -20.84 20.27 23.33
C LYS A 503 -20.34 19.79 21.97
N ALA A 504 -21.16 19.03 21.23
CA ALA A 504 -20.85 18.59 19.88
C ALA A 504 -20.53 19.76 18.94
N MET A 505 -21.29 20.86 19.02
CA MET A 505 -21.06 22.04 18.21
C MET A 505 -19.74 22.75 18.55
N VAL A 506 -19.39 22.86 19.84
CA VAL A 506 -18.14 23.49 20.27
C VAL A 506 -16.95 22.68 19.77
N LEU A 507 -16.92 21.37 20.05
CA LEU A 507 -15.82 20.51 19.63
C LEU A 507 -15.75 20.36 18.10
N ALA A 508 -16.88 20.35 17.40
CA ALA A 508 -16.89 20.32 15.95
C ALA A 508 -16.24 21.56 15.32
N VAL A 509 -16.41 22.73 15.93
CA VAL A 509 -15.72 23.95 15.48
C VAL A 509 -14.24 23.85 15.80
N GLU A 510 -13.88 23.42 17.01
CA GLU A 510 -12.49 23.28 17.44
C GLU A 510 -11.69 22.31 16.56
N ALA A 511 -12.26 21.13 16.28
CA ALA A 511 -11.66 20.06 15.49
C ALA A 511 -11.38 20.45 14.03
N ILE A 512 -12.08 21.46 13.48
CA ILE A 512 -11.91 21.91 12.09
C ILE A 512 -11.14 23.23 11.98
N GLN A 513 -10.75 23.85 13.11
CA GLN A 513 -9.91 25.04 13.09
C GLN A 513 -8.49 24.68 12.68
N VAL A 514 -7.82 25.66 12.07
CA VAL A 514 -6.39 25.59 11.76
C VAL A 514 -5.60 26.45 12.74
N ASP A 515 -4.32 26.14 12.89
CA ASP A 515 -3.42 26.97 13.66
C ASP A 515 -3.13 28.29 12.95
N ALA A 516 -2.95 29.35 13.73
CA ALA A 516 -2.54 30.67 13.28
C ALA A 516 -1.37 31.14 14.14
N TYR A 517 -0.47 31.92 13.55
CA TYR A 517 0.75 32.41 14.19
C TYR A 517 0.86 33.91 13.98
N ASP A 518 1.37 34.62 14.99
CA ASP A 518 1.75 36.02 14.82
C ASP A 518 2.89 36.15 13.79
N ILE A 519 2.94 37.27 13.08
CA ILE A 519 3.93 37.50 11.99
C ILE A 519 5.37 37.35 12.52
N ASP A 520 5.63 37.86 13.72
CA ASP A 520 6.95 37.78 14.34
C ASP A 520 7.30 36.35 14.77
N ASP A 521 6.33 35.57 15.26
CA ASP A 521 6.51 34.15 15.61
C ASP A 521 6.73 33.27 14.37
N PHE A 522 6.05 33.59 13.27
CA PHE A 522 6.23 32.92 11.98
C PHE A 522 7.62 33.18 11.39
N ASN A 523 8.16 34.39 11.58
CA ASN A 523 9.47 34.79 11.05
C ASN A 523 10.64 34.37 11.95
N SER A 524 10.44 34.32 13.27
CA SER A 524 11.47 33.95 14.26
C SER A 524 11.63 32.44 14.40
N ASN A 525 10.56 31.68 14.18
CA ASN A 525 10.64 30.24 14.04
C ASN A 525 10.92 29.87 12.59
N LEU A 526 12.14 29.38 12.32
CA LEU A 526 12.29 28.27 11.38
C LEU A 526 11.25 27.24 11.84
N LEU A 527 10.14 27.11 11.08
CA LEU A 527 9.00 26.22 11.31
C LEU A 527 9.38 25.01 12.16
N PRO A 528 8.53 24.51 13.09
CA PRO A 528 8.81 23.26 13.79
C PRO A 528 9.27 22.23 12.75
N LYS A 529 10.58 21.94 12.79
CA LYS A 529 11.18 20.91 11.98
C LYS A 529 10.36 19.68 12.34
N PRO A 530 9.74 18.99 11.37
CA PRO A 530 8.85 17.87 11.63
C PRO A 530 9.41 17.00 12.76
N LEU A 531 8.62 16.89 13.84
CA LEU A 531 8.93 16.09 15.04
C LEU A 531 9.46 14.72 14.64
#